data_AF-A0A1D2SQC1-F1
#
_entry.id   AF-A0A1D2SQC1-F1
#
_cell.length_a   1.000
_cell.length_b   1.000
_cell.length_c   1.000
_cell.angle_alpha   90.00
_cell.angle_beta   90.00
_cell.angle_gamma   90.00
#
_symmetry.space_group_name_H-M   'P 1'
#
loop_
_entity.id
_entity.type
_entity.pdbx_description
1 polymer ?
#
loop_
_entity_poly.entity_id
_entity_poly.type
_entity_poly.pdbx_seq_one_letter_code
_entity_poly.pdbx_strand_id
1 'polypeptide(L)' 'MREEMGIKSGDDVIAYVEDGVLHLVSYQENLRRIQDEVSKYKKPGESVVDEFLAERRAMWGEE' A
#
# COMPACT_ATOMS: atom_id res chain seq x y z
N MET A 1 13.05 17.17 6.96
CA MET A 1 13.11 16.39 5.71
C MET A 1 12.85 14.89 5.89
N ARG A 2 13.81 14.05 6.34
CA ARG A 2 13.57 12.58 6.48
C ARG A 2 12.39 12.25 7.41
N GLU A 3 12.32 12.94 8.54
CA GLU A 3 11.27 12.77 9.54
C GLU A 3 9.88 13.18 9.01
N GLU A 4 9.82 14.27 8.25
CA GLU A 4 8.59 14.74 7.56
C GLU A 4 8.14 13.78 6.45
N MET A 5 9.07 13.03 5.83
CA MET A 5 8.79 11.98 4.85
C MET A 5 8.44 10.62 5.52
N GLY A 6 8.47 10.56 6.85
CA GLY A 6 8.24 9.32 7.61
C GLY A 6 9.34 8.27 7.44
N ILE A 7 10.56 8.67 7.07
CA ILE A 7 11.71 7.78 6.82
C ILE A 7 12.67 7.84 8.01
N LYS A 8 12.98 6.68 8.59
CA LYS A 8 13.98 6.52 9.64
C LYS A 8 15.32 6.03 9.07
N SER A 9 16.37 6.14 9.87
CA SER A 9 17.66 5.55 9.52
C SER A 9 17.55 4.03 9.47
N GLY A 10 18.01 3.44 8.36
CA GLY A 10 17.91 2.01 8.12
C GLY A 10 16.64 1.56 7.37
N ASP A 11 15.69 2.48 7.11
CA ASP A 11 14.52 2.17 6.30
C ASP A 11 14.90 2.07 4.82
N ASP A 12 14.31 1.08 4.15
CA ASP A 12 14.32 0.98 2.69
C ASP A 12 13.40 2.04 2.08
N VAL A 13 13.84 2.61 0.95
CA VAL A 13 13.10 3.61 0.20
C VAL A 13 12.93 3.17 -1.25
N ILE A 14 11.83 3.59 -1.86
CA ILE A 14 11.62 3.41 -3.29
C ILE A 14 12.29 4.59 -3.99
N ALA A 15 13.25 4.29 -4.88
CA ALA A 15 14.01 5.27 -5.62
C ALA A 15 13.82 5.06 -7.12
N TYR A 16 13.50 6.13 -7.85
CA TYR A 16 13.40 6.12 -9.31
C TYR A 16 13.78 7.48 -9.89
N VAL A 17 14.18 7.50 -11.16
CA VAL A 17 14.52 8.72 -11.88
C VAL A 17 13.46 8.99 -12.93
N GLU A 18 12.93 10.21 -12.93
CA GLU A 18 11.94 10.70 -13.89
C GLU A 18 12.41 12.07 -14.39
N ASP A 19 12.56 12.22 -15.71
CA ASP A 19 13.04 13.46 -16.36
C ASP A 19 14.33 14.05 -15.76
N GLY A 20 15.25 13.16 -15.33
CA GLY A 20 16.53 13.54 -14.72
C GLY A 20 16.43 13.95 -13.24
N VAL A 21 15.25 13.81 -12.63
CA VAL A 21 15.02 14.08 -11.20
C VAL A 21 14.98 12.75 -10.43
N LEU A 22 15.76 12.65 -9.35
CA LEU A 22 15.69 11.51 -8.43
C LEU A 22 14.51 11.69 -7.47
N HIS A 23 13.53 10.79 -7.56
CA HIS A 23 12.42 10.70 -6.63
C HIS A 23 12.71 9.65 -5.56
N LEU A 24 12.48 10.02 -4.31
CA LEU A 24 12.57 9.14 -3.15
C LEU A 24 11.24 9.14 -2.43
N VAL A 25 10.68 7.95 -2.22
CA VAL A 25 9.38 7.78 -1.56
C VAL A 25 9.51 6.71 -0.48
N SER A 26 8.93 6.96 0.70
CA SER A 26 8.84 5.94 1.74
C SER A 26 7.86 4.85 1.29
N TYR A 27 8.11 3.60 1.69
CA TYR A 27 7.21 2.50 1.34
C TYR A 27 5.77 2.74 1.82
N GLN A 28 5.61 3.27 3.05
CA GLN A 28 4.31 3.58 3.64
C GLN A 28 3.55 4.66 2.87
N GLU A 29 4.26 5.69 2.39
CA GLU A 29 3.64 6.73 1.59
C GLU A 29 3.22 6.22 0.21
N ASN A 30 4.06 5.42 -0.44
CA ASN A 30 3.72 4.81 -1.71
C ASN A 30 2.51 3.86 -1.56
N LEU A 31 2.44 3.08 -0.49
CA LEU A 31 1.32 2.20 -0.21
C LEU A 31 0.01 2.99 -0.05
N ARG A 32 0.01 4.07 0.75
CA ARG A 32 -1.16 4.95 0.92
C ARG A 32 -1.62 5.53 -0.41
N ARG A 33 -0.69 6.09 -1.19
CA ARG A 33 -0.99 6.65 -2.53
C ARG A 33 -1.68 5.62 -3.43
N ILE A 34 -1.14 4.41 -3.51
CA ILE A 34 -1.72 3.35 -4.35
C ILE A 34 -3.09 2.93 -3.81
N GLN A 35 -3.25 2.78 -2.50
CA GLN A 35 -4.54 2.47 -1.88
C GLN A 35 -5.61 3.52 -2.22
N ASP A 36 -5.26 4.80 -2.16
CA ASP A 36 -6.15 5.90 -2.52
C ASP A 36 -6.51 5.85 -4.01
N GLU A 37 -5.54 5.61 -4.90
CA GLU A 37 -5.76 5.53 -6.35
C GLU A 37 -6.70 4.38 -6.74
N VAL A 38 -6.53 3.22 -6.10
CA VAL A 38 -7.33 2.02 -6.40
C VAL A 38 -8.65 1.97 -5.59
N SER A 39 -8.83 2.82 -4.60
CA SER A 39 -10.04 2.86 -3.76
C SER A 39 -11.33 3.02 -4.57
N LYS A 40 -11.27 3.70 -5.72
CA LYS A 40 -12.40 3.87 -6.65
C LYS A 40 -12.95 2.56 -7.23
N TYR A 41 -12.18 1.48 -7.19
CA TYR A 41 -12.62 0.16 -7.67
C TYR A 41 -13.31 -0.67 -6.58
N LYS A 42 -13.29 -0.19 -5.34
CA LYS A 42 -13.91 -0.85 -4.20
C LYS A 42 -15.39 -0.43 -4.10
N LYS A 43 -16.28 -1.37 -3.80
CA LYS A 43 -17.67 -1.02 -3.45
C LYS A 43 -17.70 -0.31 -2.08
N PRO A 44 -18.41 0.82 -1.95
CA PRO A 44 -18.53 1.52 -0.67
C PRO A 44 -19.07 0.62 0.43
N GLY A 45 -18.46 0.66 1.62
CA GLY A 45 -18.91 -0.10 2.80
C GLY A 45 -18.55 -1.59 2.81
N GLU A 46 -18.06 -2.16 1.70
CA GLU A 46 -17.57 -3.54 1.66
C GLU A 46 -16.14 -3.61 2.18
N SER A 47 -15.70 -4.73 2.73
CA SER A 47 -14.30 -4.97 3.06
C SER A 47 -13.78 -6.08 2.17
N VAL A 48 -13.07 -5.69 1.10
CA VAL A 48 -12.48 -6.63 0.12
C VAL A 48 -11.53 -7.61 0.81
N VAL A 49 -10.86 -7.18 1.88
CA VAL A 49 -9.96 -8.03 2.66
C VAL A 49 -10.74 -9.08 3.43
N ASP A 50 -11.83 -8.69 4.10
CA ASP A 50 -12.63 -9.63 4.90
C ASP A 50 -13.35 -10.63 3.99
N GLU A 51 -13.88 -10.18 2.85
CA GLU A 51 -14.46 -11.03 1.81
C GLU A 51 -13.43 -12.06 1.31
N PHE A 52 -12.24 -11.61 0.89
CA PHE A 52 -11.17 -12.50 0.43
C PHE A 52 -10.72 -13.51 1.49
N LEU A 53 -10.59 -13.08 2.75
CA LEU A 53 -10.20 -13.96 3.84
C LEU A 53 -11.30 -14.97 4.19
N ALA A 54 -12.58 -14.57 4.14
CA ALA A 54 -13.71 -15.47 4.33
C ALA A 54 -13.73 -16.56 3.26
N GLU A 55 -13.59 -16.19 1.98
CA GLU A 55 -13.49 -17.14 0.87
C GLU A 55 -12.31 -18.11 1.04
N ARG A 56 -11.15 -17.59 1.45
CA ARG A 56 -9.94 -18.41 1.63
C ARG A 56 -10.08 -19.40 2.79
N ARG A 57 -10.67 -19.00 3.92
CA ARG A 57 -10.92 -19.90 5.06
C ARG A 57 -11.91 -21.01 4.67
N ALA A 58 -12.98 -20.67 3.95
CA ALA A 58 -13.92 -21.65 3.42
C ALA A 58 -13.24 -22.67 2.49
N MET A 59 -12.32 -22.23 1.63
CA MET A 59 -11.55 -23.14 0.76
C MET A 59 -10.58 -24.06 1.51
N TRP A 60 -10.10 -23.65 2.69
CA TRP A 60 -9.16 -24.43 3.50
C TRP A 60 -9.85 -25.37 4.50
N GLY A 61 -11.19 -25.33 4.58
CA GLY A 61 -11.97 -26.16 5.51
C GLY A 61 -11.85 -25.70 6.98
N GLU A 62 -11.50 -24.44 7.22
CA GLU A 62 -11.50 -23.81 8.54
C GLU A 62 -12.86 -23.15 8.84
N GLU A 63 -13.96 -23.89 8.69
CA GLU A 63 -15.28 -23.50 9.22
C GLU A 63 -15.55 -24.11 10.60
#